data_AF-A0A2S2NG60-F1
#
_entry.id   AF-A0A2S2NG60-F1
#
_cell.length_a   1.000
_cell.length_b   1.000
_cell.length_c   1.000
_cell.angle_alpha   90.00
_cell.angle_beta   90.00
_cell.angle_gamma   90.00
#
_symmetry.space_group_name_H-M   'P 1'
#
loop_
_entity.id
_entity.type
_entity.pdbx_description
1 polymer ?
#
loop_
_entity_poly.entity_id
_entity_poly.type
_entity_poly.pdbx_seq_one_letter_code
_entity_poly.pdbx_strand_id
1 'polypeptide(L)'
;MKIVMTVSNVTIEVFIFCYLFELIDNKKEDVNFGLYSCNWTGMDMKFKRLLLMSMKMNNANRLKLKATPDVTINRPFFANVIHTCFKIVSVLIQTQSNELLN
;
A
#
# COMPACT_ATOMS: atom_id res chain seq x y z
N MET A 1 24.14 10.93 15.83
CA MET A 1 24.25 9.55 15.30
C MET A 1 23.05 8.66 15.66
N LYS A 2 22.68 8.51 16.93
CA LYS A 2 21.57 7.62 17.35
C LYS A 2 20.23 7.92 16.67
N ILE A 3 19.83 9.19 16.60
CA ILE A 3 18.56 9.62 15.96
C ILE A 3 18.51 9.22 14.48
N VAL A 4 19.59 9.44 13.74
CA VAL A 4 19.68 9.08 12.31
C VAL A 4 19.51 7.57 12.12
N MET A 5 20.17 6.77 12.95
CA MET A 5 20.04 5.30 12.92
C MET A 5 18.62 4.85 13.24
N THR A 6 17.96 5.43 14.24
CA THR A 6 16.58 5.06 14.58
C THR A 6 15.62 5.42 13.45
N VAL A 7 15.73 6.64 12.90
CA VAL A 7 14.88 7.09 11.78
C VAL A 7 15.07 6.22 10.54
N SER A 8 16.31 5.83 10.21
CA SER A 8 16.56 4.96 9.07
C SER A 8 15.95 3.58 9.25
N ASN A 9 16.06 2.97 10.45
CA ASN A 9 15.46 1.65 10.72
C ASN A 9 13.95 1.67 10.55
N VAL A 10 13.26 2.62 11.19
CA VAL A 10 11.80 2.76 11.08
C VAL A 10 11.37 2.99 9.63
N THR A 11 12.13 3.81 8.88
CA THR A 11 11.84 4.08 7.47
C THR A 11 11.94 2.81 6.62
N ILE A 12 12.96 1.98 6.86
CA ILE A 12 13.15 0.70 6.15
C ILE A 12 12.03 -0.28 6.49
N GLU A 13 11.65 -0.39 7.76
CA GLU A 13 10.54 -1.26 8.18
C GLU A 13 9.24 -0.87 7.48
N VAL A 14 8.86 0.41 7.53
CA VAL A 14 7.64 0.91 6.88
C VAL A 14 7.70 0.68 5.36
N PHE A 15 8.86 0.88 4.73
CA PHE A 15 9.05 0.59 3.31
C PHE A 15 8.83 -0.89 2.98
N ILE A 16 9.42 -1.81 3.75
CA ILE A 16 9.26 -3.26 3.56
C ILE A 16 7.78 -3.65 3.67
N PHE A 17 7.07 -3.15 4.68
CA PHE A 17 5.64 -3.42 4.83
C PHE A 17 4.84 -2.89 3.63
N CYS A 18 5.04 -1.62 3.24
CA CYS A 18 4.34 -1.02 2.10
C CYS A 18 4.59 -1.79 0.80
N TYR A 19 5.82 -2.24 0.58
CA TYR A 19 6.19 -3.05 -0.59
C TYR A 19 5.52 -4.42 -0.58
N LEU A 20 5.55 -5.11 0.56
CA LEU A 20 4.97 -6.45 0.70
C LEU A 20 3.46 -6.43 0.49
N PHE A 21 2.74 -5.48 1.10
CA PHE A 21 1.30 -5.36 0.93
C PHE A 21 0.91 -5.10 -0.53
N GLU A 22 1.65 -4.24 -1.23
CA GLU A 22 1.37 -3.97 -2.63
C GLU A 22 1.70 -5.16 -3.54
N LEU A 23 2.76 -5.91 -3.24
CA LEU A 23 3.06 -7.15 -3.95
C LEU A 23 1.93 -8.17 -3.80
N ILE A 24 1.39 -8.33 -2.59
CA ILE A 24 0.27 -9.23 -2.31
C ILE A 24 -0.99 -8.76 -3.06
N ASP A 25 -1.30 -7.47 -3.06
CA ASP A 25 -2.45 -6.91 -3.77
C ASP A 25 -2.35 -7.19 -5.28
N ASN A 26 -1.19 -6.89 -5.89
CA ASN A 26 -0.93 -7.15 -7.31
C ASN A 26 -1.07 -8.64 -7.66
N LYS A 27 -0.49 -9.53 -6.84
CA LYS A 27 -0.58 -10.98 -7.08
C LYS A 27 -2.01 -11.52 -6.98
N LYS A 28 -2.84 -10.91 -6.14
CA LYS A 28 -4.26 -11.27 -6.06
C LYS A 28 -5.02 -10.84 -7.32
N GLU A 29 -4.71 -9.67 -7.87
CA GLU A 29 -5.27 -9.22 -9.14
C GLU A 29 -4.86 -10.13 -10.30
N ASP A 30 -3.59 -10.55 -10.36
CA ASP A 30 -3.09 -11.52 -11.35
C ASP A 30 -3.89 -12.83 -11.33
N VAL A 31 -4.20 -13.36 -10.13
CA VAL A 31 -5.00 -14.59 -9.98
C VAL A 31 -6.42 -14.41 -10.49
N ASN A 32 -7.07 -13.29 -10.16
CA ASN A 32 -8.41 -12.99 -10.68
C ASN A 32 -8.40 -12.83 -12.20
N PHE A 33 -7.38 -12.18 -12.74
CA PHE A 33 -7.21 -12.02 -14.19
C PHE A 33 -7.01 -13.37 -14.89
N GLY A 34 -6.19 -14.26 -14.32
CA GLY A 34 -6.01 -15.63 -14.84
C GLY A 34 -7.30 -16.45 -14.81
N LEU A 35 -8.06 -16.37 -13.71
CA LEU A 35 -9.39 -17.00 -13.61
C LEU A 35 -10.38 -16.43 -14.62
N TYR A 36 -10.37 -15.12 -14.86
CA TYR A 36 -11.23 -14.49 -15.86
C TYR A 36 -10.84 -14.85 -17.30
N SER A 37 -9.54 -15.01 -17.57
CA SER A 37 -8.99 -15.30 -18.90
C SER A 37 -9.14 -16.76 -19.32
N CYS A 38 -9.56 -17.66 -18.42
CA CYS A 38 -9.83 -19.05 -18.80
C CYS A 38 -11.08 -19.17 -19.68
N ASN A 39 -11.25 -20.28 -20.40
CA ASN A 39 -12.39 -20.50 -21.29
C ASN A 39 -13.69 -20.85 -20.52
N TRP A 40 -14.03 -20.07 -19.49
CA TRP A 40 -15.14 -20.35 -18.56
C TRP A 40 -16.53 -20.24 -19.22
N THR A 41 -16.65 -19.54 -20.35
CA THR A 41 -17.92 -19.37 -21.08
C THR A 41 -18.44 -20.71 -21.61
N GLY A 42 -17.54 -21.59 -22.06
CA GLY A 42 -17.85 -22.95 -22.53
C GLY A 42 -17.98 -24.00 -21.43
N MET A 43 -17.74 -23.64 -20.16
CA MET A 43 -17.79 -24.57 -19.04
C MET A 43 -19.20 -24.71 -18.43
N ASP A 44 -19.39 -25.75 -17.62
CA ASP A 44 -20.66 -26.08 -17.00
C ASP A 44 -21.07 -25.07 -15.91
N MET A 45 -22.35 -25.11 -15.53
CA MET A 45 -22.90 -24.14 -14.57
C MET A 45 -22.30 -24.30 -13.16
N LYS A 46 -21.85 -25.50 -12.76
CA LYS A 46 -21.20 -25.69 -11.46
C LYS A 46 -19.81 -25.05 -11.48
N PHE A 47 -19.04 -25.24 -12.54
CA PHE A 47 -17.75 -24.56 -12.70
C PHE A 47 -17.90 -23.04 -12.67
N LYS A 48 -18.84 -22.48 -13.43
CA LYS A 48 -19.09 -21.02 -13.46
C LYS A 48 -19.39 -20.45 -12.07
N ARG A 49 -20.19 -21.17 -11.27
CA ARG A 49 -20.49 -20.80 -9.87
C ARG A 49 -19.24 -20.87 -8.99
N LEU A 50 -18.46 -21.93 -9.12
CA LEU A 50 -17.20 -22.10 -8.38
C LEU A 50 -16.21 -20.98 -8.72
N LEU A 51 -16.02 -20.69 -10.01
CA LEU A 51 -15.17 -19.62 -10.50
C LEU A 51 -15.57 -18.26 -9.89
N LEU A 52 -16.85 -17.93 -9.92
CA LEU A 52 -17.37 -16.71 -9.33
C LEU A 52 -17.13 -16.66 -7.82
N MET A 53 -17.32 -17.78 -7.11
CA MET A 53 -17.02 -17.87 -5.68
C MET A 53 -15.53 -17.71 -5.40
N SER A 54 -14.64 -18.31 -6.20
CA SER A 54 -13.19 -18.18 -6.08
C SER A 54 -12.73 -16.73 -6.30
N MET A 55 -13.24 -16.05 -7.32
CA MET A 55 -12.94 -14.63 -7.56
C MET A 55 -13.46 -13.75 -6.41
N LYS A 56 -14.69 -14.00 -5.94
CA LYS A 56 -15.28 -13.28 -4.80
C LYS A 56 -14.48 -13.51 -3.53
N MET A 57 -14.08 -14.74 -3.23
CA MET A 57 -13.27 -15.09 -2.06
C MET A 57 -11.89 -14.43 -2.12
N ASN A 58 -11.25 -14.45 -3.30
CA ASN A 58 -9.98 -13.79 -3.50
C ASN A 58 -10.10 -12.26 -3.32
N ASN A 59 -11.20 -11.64 -3.76
CA ASN A 59 -11.43 -10.20 -3.60
C ASN A 59 -12.02 -9.80 -2.22
N ALA A 60 -12.68 -10.71 -1.50
CA ALA A 60 -13.31 -10.43 -0.21
C ALA A 60 -12.26 -10.08 0.85
N ASN A 61 -11.13 -10.78 0.83
CA ASN A 61 -9.99 -10.47 1.67
C ASN A 61 -9.08 -9.45 0.97
N ARG A 62 -9.64 -8.26 0.70
CA ARG A 62 -8.83 -7.06 0.41
C ARG A 62 -8.04 -6.74 1.67
N LEU A 63 -6.92 -7.43 1.86
CA LEU A 63 -5.81 -7.06 2.74
C LEU A 63 -5.11 -5.80 2.20
N LYS A 64 -5.90 -4.85 1.68
CA LYS A 64 -5.53 -3.45 1.67
C LYS A 64 -5.53 -3.10 3.14
N LEU A 65 -4.39 -3.28 3.80
CA LEU A 65 -4.21 -2.85 5.18
C LEU A 65 -4.50 -1.35 5.14
N LYS A 66 -5.73 -1.02 5.53
CA LYS A 66 -6.21 0.35 5.54
C LYS A 66 -5.69 0.93 6.84
N ALA A 67 -4.73 1.83 6.76
CA ALA A 67 -4.29 2.58 7.93
C ALA A 67 -5.46 3.41 8.47
N THR A 68 -6.28 3.93 7.56
CA THR A 68 -7.58 4.58 7.80
C THR A 68 -8.55 4.24 6.67
N PRO A 69 -9.87 4.45 6.82
CA PRO A 69 -10.87 4.11 5.78
C PRO A 69 -10.53 4.60 4.38
N ASP A 70 -9.89 5.77 4.30
CA ASP A 70 -9.47 6.47 3.08
C ASP A 70 -8.00 6.24 2.70
N VAL A 71 -7.20 5.63 3.57
CA VAL A 71 -5.75 5.47 3.37
C VAL A 71 -5.37 4.01 3.31
N THR A 72 -5.04 3.56 2.10
CA THR A 72 -4.49 2.23 1.86
C THR A 72 -2.98 2.27 1.96
N ILE A 73 -2.39 1.33 2.69
CA ILE A 73 -0.94 1.17 2.78
C ILE A 73 -0.43 0.61 1.45
N ASN A 74 0.31 1.43 0.70
CA ASN A 74 0.98 1.10 -0.56
C ASN A 74 2.23 1.99 -0.77
N ARG A 75 2.94 1.83 -1.88
CA ARG A 75 4.08 2.69 -2.27
C ARG A 75 3.74 4.20 -2.26
N PRO A 76 2.63 4.69 -2.86
CA PRO A 76 2.30 6.11 -2.79
C PRO A 76 1.98 6.61 -1.37
N PHE A 77 1.44 5.78 -0.49
CA PHE A 77 1.27 6.14 0.93
C PHE A 77 2.62 6.40 1.59
N PHE A 78 3.60 5.51 1.40
CA PHE A 78 4.96 5.73 1.90
C PHE A 78 5.57 7.05 1.39
N ALA A 79 5.46 7.30 0.09
CA ALA A 79 5.96 8.55 -0.51
C ALA A 79 5.29 9.80 0.10
N ASN A 80 3.99 9.74 0.36
CA ASN A 80 3.26 10.84 0.98
C ASN A 80 3.67 11.08 2.43
N VAL A 81 3.94 10.01 3.19
CA VAL A 81 4.47 10.11 4.57
C VAL A 81 5.82 10.82 4.56
N ILE A 82 6.76 10.37 3.73
CA ILE A 82 8.09 10.99 3.61
C ILE A 82 7.98 12.45 3.17
N HIS A 83 7.15 12.75 2.17
CA HIS A 83 6.91 14.12 1.71
C HIS A 83 6.36 15.03 2.81
N THR A 84 5.43 14.52 3.62
CA THR A 84 4.87 15.25 4.76
C THR A 84 5.94 15.52 5.82
N CYS A 85 6.81 14.55 6.13
CA CYS A 85 7.94 14.75 7.04
C CYS A 85 8.88 15.86 6.54
N PHE A 86 9.25 15.85 5.25
CA PHE A 86 10.08 16.90 4.67
C PHE A 86 9.42 18.28 4.75
N LYS A 87 8.12 18.38 4.48
CA LYS A 87 7.38 19.64 4.61
C LYS A 87 7.42 20.17 6.04
N ILE A 88 7.18 19.32 7.04
CA ILE A 88 7.22 19.72 8.45
C ILE A 88 8.61 20.24 8.81
N VAL A 89 9.67 19.50 8.44
CA VAL A 89 11.06 19.92 8.70
C VAL A 89 11.37 21.25 8.01
N SER A 90 10.96 21.42 6.74
CA SER A 90 11.18 22.66 5.99
C SER A 90 10.49 23.86 6.65
N VAL A 91 9.25 23.69 7.12
CA VAL A 91 8.54 24.77 7.82
C VAL A 91 9.22 25.10 9.14
N LEU A 92 9.66 24.08 9.90
CA LEU A 92 10.34 24.28 11.18
C LEU A 92 11.66 25.06 11.02
N ILE A 93 12.44 24.75 9.99
CA ILE A 93 13.68 25.47 9.67
C ILE A 93 13.37 26.93 9.31
N GLN A 94 12.33 27.17 8.50
CA GLN A 94 11.93 28.52 8.11
C GLN A 94 11.46 29.36 9.31
N THR A 95 10.73 28.76 10.26
CA THR A 95 10.29 29.47 11.47
C THR A 95 11.48 29.87 12.34
N GLN A 96 12.47 28.98 12.52
CA GLN A 96 13.68 29.30 13.27
C GLN A 96 14.51 30.40 12.60
N SER A 97 14.65 30.37 11.27
CA SER A 97 15.37 31.43 10.57
C SER A 97 14.68 32.80 10.69
N ASN A 98 13.35 32.83 10.69
CA ASN A 98 12.59 34.07 10.83
C ASN A 98 12.69 34.65 12.25
N GLU A 99 12.77 33.81 13.28
CA GLU A 99 13.03 34.26 14.65
C GLU A 99 14.43 34.85 14.85
N LEU A 100 15.43 34.38 14.09
CA LEU A 100 16.80 34.91 14.13
C LEU A 100 16.98 36.23 13.37
N LEU A 101 16.02 36.59 12.50
CA LEU A 101 16.05 37.80 11.67
C LEU A 101 15.19 38.95 12.26
N ASN A 102 14.43 38.68 13.33
CA ASN A 102 13.67 39.66 14.11
C ASN A 102 14.39 39.99 15.43
#